data_AF-A0A1F6EFB2-F1
#
_entry.id   AF-A0A1F6EFB2-F1
#
_cell.length_a   1.000
_cell.length_b   1.000
_cell.length_c   1.000
_cell.angle_alpha   90.00
_cell.angle_beta   90.00
_cell.angle_gamma   90.00
#
_symmetry.space_group_name_H-M   'P 1'
#
loop_
_entity.id
_entity.type
_entity.pdbx_description
1 polymer ?
#
loop_
_entity_poly.entity_id
_entity_poly.type
_entity_poly.pdbx_seq_one_letter_code
_entity_poly.pdbx_strand_id
1 'polypeptide(L)' 'MVVPKKVTALSTKRHQLKRRVLSVLKELPLPSGLVVFAKDSAAGLSISEIRDELATLFA' A
#
# COMPACT_ATOMS: atom_id res chain seq x y z
N MET A 1 -2.34 2.76 7.25
CA MET A 1 -2.80 1.97 6.09
C MET A 1 -3.83 0.94 6.51
N VAL A 2 -4.98 0.94 5.85
CA VAL A 2 -6.08 0.00 6.08
C VAL A 2 -6.14 -0.98 4.92
N VAL A 3 -6.16 -2.28 5.23
CA VAL A 3 -6.31 -3.37 4.25
C VAL A 3 -7.51 -4.22 4.66
N PRO A 4 -8.67 -4.06 4.00
CA PRO A 4 -9.85 -4.89 4.25
C PRO A 4 -9.58 -6.38 4.02
N LYS A 5 -10.33 -7.26 4.69
CA LYS A 5 -10.27 -8.72 4.47
C LYS A 5 -10.66 -9.12 3.04
N LYS A 6 -11.50 -8.32 2.37
CA LYS A 6 -11.90 -8.55 0.98
C LYS A 6 -10.75 -8.40 -0.04
N VAL A 7 -9.76 -7.55 0.24
CA VAL A 7 -8.60 -7.33 -0.63
C VAL A 7 -7.75 -8.59 -0.69
N THR A 8 -7.45 -9.17 0.47
CA THR A 8 -6.83 -10.50 0.56
C THR A 8 -7.35 -11.22 1.80
N ALA A 9 -7.89 -12.43 1.61
CA ALA A 9 -8.44 -13.22 2.71
C ALA A 9 -7.37 -13.69 3.71
N LEU A 10 -6.14 -13.93 3.23
CA LEU A 10 -5.01 -14.40 4.02
C LEU A 10 -4.38 -13.27 4.84
N SER A 11 -4.25 -13.48 6.16
CA SER A 11 -3.64 -12.50 7.07
C SER A 11 -2.18 -12.20 6.72
N THR A 12 -1.43 -13.22 6.33
CA THR A 12 -0.03 -13.12 5.91
C THR A 12 0.13 -12.24 4.68
N LYS A 13 -0.72 -12.41 3.66
CA LYS A 13 -0.74 -11.56 2.46
C LYS A 13 -1.12 -10.11 2.80
N ARG A 14 -2.13 -9.89 3.66
CA ARG A 14 -2.44 -8.52 4.15
C ARG A 14 -1.25 -7.89 4.86
N HIS A 15 -0.57 -8.63 5.71
CA HIS A 15 0.60 -8.14 6.44
C HIS A 15 1.75 -7.81 5.49
N GLN A 16 2.01 -8.67 4.50
CA GLN A 16 3.01 -8.43 3.48
C GLN A 16 2.70 -7.18 2.65
N LEU A 17 1.46 -7.01 2.20
CA LEU A 17 1.02 -5.83 1.47
C LEU A 17 1.17 -4.56 2.32
N LYS A 18 0.77 -4.61 3.59
CA LYS A 18 1.00 -3.50 4.53
C LYS A 18 2.45 -3.12 4.66
N ARG A 19 3.34 -4.11 4.79
CA ARG A 19 4.79 -3.87 4.93
C ARG A 19 5.38 -3.27 3.67
N ARG A 20 5.02 -3.76 2.48
CA ARG A 20 5.51 -3.23 1.20
C ARG A 20 5.12 -1.77 1.02
N VAL A 21 3.83 -1.46 1.17
CA VAL A 21 3.32 -0.09 1.04
C VAL A 21 3.94 0.84 2.09
N LEU A 22 4.03 0.41 3.36
CA LEU A 22 4.66 1.22 4.41
C LEU A 22 6.14 1.49 4.10
N SER A 23 6.86 0.53 3.53
CA SER A 23 8.27 0.72 3.14
C SER A 23 8.41 1.85 2.13
N VAL A 24 7.57 1.85 1.09
CA VAL A 24 7.58 2.89 0.06
C VAL A 24 7.13 4.24 0.62
N LEU A 25 6.08 4.27 1.45
CA LEU A 25 5.60 5.52 2.06
C LEU A 25 6.65 6.19 2.95
N LYS A 26 7.55 5.41 3.58
CA LYS A 26 8.66 5.97 4.38
C LYS A 26 9.72 6.69 3.56
N GLU A 27 9.83 6.37 2.27
CA GLU A 27 10.81 6.99 1.36
C GLU A 27 10.31 8.33 0.79
N LEU A 28 9.00 8.61 0.91
CA LEU A 28 8.35 9.79 0.34
C LEU A 28 8.15 10.90 1.39
N PRO A 29 8.28 12.18 1.00
CA PRO A 29 7.97 13.31 1.87
C PRO A 29 6.45 13.48 2.02
N LEU A 30 5.85 12.73 2.96
CA LEU A 30 4.39 12.71 3.16
C LEU A 30 3.94 13.67 4.28
N PRO A 31 2.73 14.25 4.17
CA PRO A 31 2.15 15.04 5.25
C PRO A 31 1.78 14.15 6.44
N SER A 32 1.86 14.72 7.64
CA SER A 32 1.42 14.06 8.88
C SER A 32 -0.08 13.76 8.83
N GLY A 33 -0.49 12.54 9.18
CA GLY A 33 -1.91 12.16 9.27
C GLY A 33 -2.50 11.45 8.04
N LEU A 34 -1.68 11.04 7.06
CA LEU A 34 -2.17 10.33 5.87
C LEU A 34 -2.71 8.92 6.18
N VAL A 35 -3.91 8.61 5.67
CA VAL A 35 -4.51 7.27 5.75
C VAL A 35 -4.70 6.68 4.34
N VAL A 36 -3.94 5.62 4.03
CA VAL A 36 -4.04 4.89 2.75
C VAL A 36 -4.98 3.68 2.89
N PHE A 37 -5.92 3.55 1.95
CA PHE A 37 -6.84 2.41 1.84
C PHE A 37 -6.48 1.55 0.63
N ALA A 38 -6.19 0.26 0.86
CA ALA A 38 -5.96 -0.68 -0.23
C ALA A 38 -7.28 -1.07 -0.90
N LYS A 39 -7.34 -0.93 -2.23
CA LYS A 39 -8.39 -1.51 -3.08
C LYS A 39 -8.09 -2.99 -3.36
N ASP A 40 -9.08 -3.73 -3.84
CA ASP A 40 -8.95 -5.17 -4.11
C ASP A 40 -7.88 -5.45 -5.19
N SER A 41 -7.69 -4.54 -6.14
CA SER A 41 -6.61 -4.58 -7.15
C SER A 41 -5.20 -4.53 -6.58
N ALA A 42 -5.01 -3.95 -5.38
CA ALA A 42 -3.69 -3.79 -4.77
C ALA A 42 -3.09 -5.12 -4.28
N ALA A 43 -3.88 -6.19 -4.23
CA ALA A 43 -3.43 -7.51 -3.79
C ALA A 43 -2.35 -8.14 -4.70
N GLY A 44 -2.39 -7.83 -5.99
CA GLY A 44 -1.51 -8.40 -7.01
C GLY A 44 -0.26 -7.59 -7.29
N LEU A 45 -0.17 -6.36 -6.79
CA LEU A 45 0.88 -5.43 -7.18
C LEU A 45 2.26 -5.84 -6.62
N SER A 46 3.25 -5.73 -7.49
CA SER A 46 4.66 -5.77 -7.15
C SER A 46 5.08 -4.49 -6.42
N ILE A 47 6.25 -4.51 -5.81
CA ILE A 47 6.75 -3.34 -5.06
C ILE A 47 7.08 -2.15 -5.96
N SER A 48 7.53 -2.40 -7.19
CA SER A 48 7.78 -1.36 -8.20
C SER A 48 6.48 -0.69 -8.62
N GLU A 49 5.44 -1.47 -8.93
CA GLU A 49 4.12 -0.92 -9.29
C GLU A 49 3.51 -0.10 -8.14
N ILE A 50 3.66 -0.56 -6.88
CA ILE A 50 3.23 0.20 -5.71
C ILE A 50 3.98 1.54 -5.62
N ARG A 51 5.27 1.56 -5.92
CA ARG A 51 6.07 2.79 -5.91
C ARG A 51 5.61 3.75 -6.99
N ASP A 52 5.41 3.27 -8.20
CA ASP A 52 4.96 4.09 -9.33
C ASP A 52 3.55 4.66 -9.08
N GLU A 53 2.63 3.84 -8.56
CA GLU A 53 1.27 4.27 -8.24
C GLU A 53 1.26 5.31 -7.10
N LEU A 54 2.06 5.10 -6.04
CA LEU A 54 2.18 6.08 -4.96
C LEU A 54 2.86 7.38 -5.43
N ALA A 55 3.90 7.29 -6.27
CA ALA A 55 4.51 8.47 -6.88
C ALA A 55 3.51 9.24 -7.74
N THR A 56 2.67 8.54 -8.51
CA THR A 56 1.61 9.16 -9.33
C THR A 56 0.53 9.83 -8.47
N LEU A 57 0.17 9.24 -7.34
CA LEU A 57 -0.85 9.79 -6.43
C LEU A 57 -0.36 10.98 -5.60
N PHE A 58 0.95 11.09 -5.36
CA PHE A 58 1.57 12.12 -4.52
C PHE A 58 2.50 13.07 -5.30
N ALA A 59 2.50 13.01 -6.63
CA ALA A 59 3.09 14.02 -7.51
C ALA A 59 2.26 15.31 -7.49
#